data_AF-A0AAW0A3Y7-F1
#
_entry.id   AF-A0AAW0A3Y7-F1
#
_cell.length_a   1.000
_cell.length_b   1.000
_cell.length_c   1.000
_cell.angle_alpha   90.00
_cell.angle_beta   90.00
_cell.angle_gamma   90.00
#
_symmetry.space_group_name_H-M   'P 1'
#
loop_
_entity.id
_entity.type
_entity.pdbx_description
1 polymer ?
#
loop_
_entity_poly.entity_id
_entity_poly.type
_entity_poly.pdbx_seq_one_letter_code
_entity_poly.pdbx_strand_id
1 'polypeptide(L)'
;MSELNPFGVFPSASFHPSALMTRPADLDAASLTNASGAQLDHWITAVNQALPKKALIKTGTVDVRRRRLADFFNIDLSSLPAAPSVGPVSRDAEINKRQWEHLRSLGAEWAEKDTAFRLVPEIPSTHLNQSLLPSIRSAIAETLARTGAASSLTSSASQQAEQPMDDETVQALLKSAADGDMQALVSLFKVQATLSGTSNTAITNPGLTTVQVTPTAPSVSLPTPPTTLPDSNSVMSSSSDSAILLSGNLAIEALKKADGLRDVIRQLENGDVARIRDLYGPKRGREANPLWNQNNLRGTINRRERVGKELRETFGGDKEKFFEFFTIPDDEQPAPAGKKRKNAKLGERLRPVRLVAEAIPHCERDLNAAKGSPEYQHNGEFLEELWERKWVGMNKWEIWRAIGKEDYPRN
;
A
#
# COMPACT_ATOMS: atom_id res chain seq x y z
N MET A 1 42.41 -8.90 -49.64
CA MET A 1 41.70 -7.74 -49.06
C MET A 1 41.37 -8.13 -47.64
N SER A 2 42.15 -7.63 -46.69
CA SER A 2 42.09 -8.01 -45.27
C SER A 2 41.33 -6.94 -44.52
N GLU A 3 40.21 -7.30 -43.91
CA GLU A 3 39.36 -6.39 -43.13
C GLU A 3 39.90 -6.24 -41.70
N LEU A 4 40.11 -4.99 -41.32
CA LEU A 4 40.51 -4.54 -39.99
C LEU A 4 39.31 -4.60 -39.04
N ASN A 5 39.43 -5.37 -37.95
CA ASN A 5 38.49 -5.40 -36.82
C ASN A 5 38.77 -4.20 -35.89
N PRO A 6 37.84 -3.25 -35.69
CA PRO A 6 38.08 -2.04 -34.89
C PRO A 6 37.61 -2.13 -33.42
N PHE A 7 37.27 -3.31 -32.91
CA PHE A 7 36.87 -3.46 -31.52
C PHE A 7 38.08 -3.70 -30.61
N GLY A 8 38.69 -2.58 -30.19
CA GLY A 8 39.68 -2.54 -29.13
C GLY A 8 39.14 -3.17 -27.85
N VAL A 9 39.75 -4.27 -27.45
CA VAL A 9 39.60 -4.89 -26.14
C VAL A 9 40.15 -3.90 -25.11
N PHE A 10 39.26 -3.21 -24.39
CA PHE A 10 39.67 -2.40 -23.24
C PHE A 10 40.16 -3.36 -22.14
N PRO A 11 41.42 -3.23 -21.67
CA PRO A 11 41.88 -3.98 -20.51
C PRO A 11 41.03 -3.54 -19.32
N SER A 12 40.28 -4.49 -18.74
CA SER A 12 39.63 -4.30 -17.44
C SER A 12 40.71 -3.97 -16.43
N ALA A 13 40.87 -2.68 -16.12
CA ALA A 13 41.70 -2.23 -15.03
C ALA A 13 41.08 -2.78 -13.74
N SER A 14 41.60 -3.92 -13.29
CA SER A 14 41.38 -4.47 -11.96
C SER A 14 41.97 -3.49 -10.95
N PHE A 15 41.18 -2.46 -10.62
CA PHE A 15 41.39 -1.67 -9.43
C PHE A 15 41.30 -2.64 -8.26
N HIS A 16 42.45 -3.07 -7.75
CA HIS A 16 42.57 -3.65 -6.43
C HIS A 16 42.72 -2.50 -5.45
N PRO A 17 41.64 -2.03 -4.79
CA PRO A 17 41.78 -1.14 -3.64
C PRO A 17 42.42 -1.94 -2.50
N SER A 18 43.73 -2.15 -2.54
CA SER A 18 44.52 -2.85 -1.52
C SER A 18 44.69 -2.02 -0.23
N ALA A 19 43.79 -1.07 0.04
CA ALA A 19 43.83 -0.26 1.24
C ALA A 19 43.16 -1.00 2.41
N LEU A 20 43.96 -1.88 3.04
CA LEU A 20 44.00 -2.19 4.49
C LEU A 20 42.66 -2.30 5.25
N MET A 21 41.57 -2.76 4.63
CA MET A 21 40.40 -3.10 5.42
C MET A 21 40.68 -4.41 6.15
N THR A 22 40.94 -4.32 7.45
CA THR A 22 41.20 -5.49 8.29
C THR A 22 39.98 -6.40 8.22
N ARG A 23 40.18 -7.60 7.68
CA ARG A 23 39.16 -8.64 7.62
C ARG A 23 38.62 -8.89 9.04
N PRO A 24 37.29 -8.85 9.27
CA PRO A 24 36.73 -9.17 10.57
C PRO A 24 37.19 -10.55 11.03
N ALA A 25 37.60 -10.69 12.29
CA ALA A 25 38.18 -11.93 12.82
C ALA A 25 37.27 -13.14 12.63
N ASP A 26 35.95 -12.93 12.67
CA ASP A 26 34.93 -13.98 12.57
C ASP A 26 34.50 -14.30 11.13
N LEU A 27 35.05 -13.57 10.14
CA LEU A 27 34.71 -13.77 8.73
C LEU A 27 35.69 -14.74 8.11
N ASP A 28 35.34 -16.02 8.00
CA ASP A 28 36.12 -17.04 7.28
C ASP A 28 35.26 -17.76 6.24
N ALA A 29 35.87 -18.65 5.47
CA ALA A 29 35.16 -19.35 4.40
C ALA A 29 33.99 -20.19 4.96
N ALA A 30 34.18 -20.80 6.14
CA ALA A 30 33.15 -21.59 6.81
C ALA A 30 31.98 -20.74 7.32
N SER A 31 32.27 -19.60 7.97
CA SER A 31 31.26 -18.67 8.48
C SER A 31 30.50 -18.01 7.34
N LEU A 32 31.17 -17.67 6.23
CA LEU A 32 30.54 -17.08 5.06
C LEU A 32 29.58 -18.06 4.35
N THR A 33 29.96 -19.34 4.26
CA THR A 33 29.13 -20.39 3.65
C THR A 33 27.89 -20.69 4.47
N ASN A 34 27.98 -20.61 5.80
CA ASN A 34 26.87 -20.87 6.72
C ASN A 34 26.07 -19.61 7.11
N ALA A 35 26.52 -18.42 6.73
CA ALA A 35 25.89 -17.17 7.13
C ALA A 35 24.45 -17.04 6.62
N SER A 36 23.57 -16.60 7.53
CA SER A 36 22.21 -16.18 7.22
C SER A 36 22.18 -14.84 6.47
N GLY A 37 21.04 -14.53 5.82
CA GLY A 37 20.86 -13.25 5.11
C GLY A 37 21.12 -12.02 5.99
N ALA A 38 20.72 -12.05 7.26
CA ALA A 38 20.94 -10.96 8.21
C ALA A 38 22.41 -10.75 8.57
N GLN A 39 23.18 -11.85 8.75
CA GLN A 39 24.62 -11.77 9.01
C GLN A 39 25.39 -11.20 7.81
N LEU A 40 25.02 -11.62 6.58
CA LEU A 40 25.59 -11.06 5.36
C LEU A 40 25.30 -9.55 5.23
N ASP A 41 24.06 -9.12 5.55
CA ASP A 41 23.69 -7.72 5.52
C ASP A 41 24.44 -6.90 6.58
N HIS A 42 24.68 -7.46 7.76
CA HIS A 42 25.49 -6.84 8.79
C HIS A 42 26.93 -6.61 8.31
N TRP A 43 27.59 -7.64 7.77
CA TRP A 43 28.96 -7.51 7.24
C TRP A 43 29.06 -6.55 6.05
N ILE A 44 28.12 -6.62 5.09
CA ILE A 44 28.06 -5.67 3.96
C ILE A 44 27.87 -4.23 4.47
N THR A 45 27.09 -4.03 5.53
CA THR A 45 26.91 -2.70 6.13
C THR A 45 28.20 -2.21 6.76
N ALA A 46 28.87 -3.04 7.55
CA ALA A 46 30.14 -2.71 8.18
C ALA A 46 31.21 -2.34 7.14
N VAL A 47 31.32 -3.11 6.05
CA VAL A 47 32.23 -2.83 4.92
C VAL A 47 31.93 -1.47 4.28
N ASN A 48 30.66 -1.21 3.98
CA ASN A 48 30.27 0.06 3.36
C ASN A 48 30.39 1.27 4.29
N GLN A 49 30.35 1.08 5.61
CA GLN A 49 30.57 2.14 6.59
C GLN A 49 32.04 2.49 6.74
N ALA A 50 32.94 1.50 6.61
CA ALA A 50 34.38 1.69 6.69
C ALA A 50 34.97 2.35 5.43
N LEU A 51 34.26 2.33 4.30
CA LEU A 51 34.70 2.89 3.03
C LEU A 51 34.02 4.23 2.74
N PRO A 52 34.75 5.22 2.17
CA PRO A 52 34.17 6.51 1.79
C PRO A 52 33.14 6.39 0.64
N LYS A 53 33.12 5.27 -0.07
CA LYS A 53 32.19 4.96 -1.15
C LYS A 53 31.60 3.57 -0.93
N LYS A 54 30.30 3.40 -1.23
CA LYS A 54 29.61 2.11 -1.16
C LYS A 54 30.25 1.13 -2.15
N ALA A 55 30.94 0.12 -1.64
CA ALA A 55 31.60 -0.92 -2.43
C ALA A 55 30.71 -2.15 -2.66
N LEU A 56 29.85 -2.49 -1.70
CA LEU A 56 29.05 -3.73 -1.74
C LEU A 56 27.55 -3.44 -1.77
N ILE A 57 26.82 -4.12 -2.67
CA ILE A 57 25.38 -3.98 -2.82
C ILE A 57 24.66 -5.02 -1.95
N LYS A 58 23.70 -4.55 -1.12
CA LYS A 58 22.89 -5.40 -0.19
C LYS A 58 21.81 -6.24 -0.89
N THR A 59 21.43 -5.91 -2.12
CA THR A 59 20.38 -6.62 -2.86
C THR A 59 20.93 -7.86 -3.57
N GLY A 60 20.13 -8.94 -3.57
CA GLY A 60 20.44 -10.20 -4.25
C GLY A 60 20.11 -11.43 -3.40
N THR A 61 20.19 -12.60 -4.03
CA THR A 61 20.11 -13.89 -3.33
C THR A 61 21.26 -14.02 -2.32
N VAL A 62 21.09 -14.90 -1.34
CA VAL A 62 22.11 -15.15 -0.29
C VAL A 62 23.45 -15.55 -0.91
N ASP A 63 23.46 -16.41 -1.94
CA ASP A 63 24.69 -16.88 -2.57
C ASP A 63 25.41 -15.78 -3.37
N VAL A 64 24.68 -14.88 -4.01
CA VAL A 64 25.29 -13.72 -4.71
C VAL A 64 25.95 -12.78 -3.69
N ARG A 65 25.33 -12.59 -2.52
CA ARG A 65 25.92 -11.79 -1.43
C ARG A 65 27.17 -12.46 -0.84
N ARG A 66 27.15 -13.79 -0.67
CA ARG A 66 28.32 -14.57 -0.23
C ARG A 66 29.49 -14.42 -1.21
N ARG A 67 29.26 -14.62 -2.51
CA ARG A 67 30.31 -14.45 -3.53
C ARG A 67 30.89 -13.04 -3.52
N ARG A 68 30.05 -11.99 -3.49
CA ARG A 68 30.55 -10.61 -3.44
C ARG A 68 31.42 -10.32 -2.22
N LEU A 69 31.05 -10.83 -1.05
CA LEU A 69 31.87 -10.71 0.16
C LEU A 69 33.16 -11.51 0.05
N ALA A 70 33.08 -12.73 -0.50
CA ALA A 70 34.25 -13.58 -0.75
C ALA A 70 35.24 -12.90 -1.70
N ASP A 71 34.76 -12.39 -2.82
CA ASP A 71 35.55 -11.65 -3.82
C ASP A 71 36.19 -10.41 -3.19
N PHE A 72 35.44 -9.67 -2.36
CA PHE A 72 35.93 -8.46 -1.70
C PHE A 72 37.08 -8.73 -0.70
N PHE A 73 37.00 -9.83 0.06
CA PHE A 73 38.01 -10.22 1.04
C PHE A 73 39.03 -11.24 0.49
N ASN A 74 38.97 -11.58 -0.79
CA ASN A 74 39.75 -12.65 -1.43
C ASN A 74 39.66 -13.99 -0.67
N ILE A 75 38.46 -14.37 -0.24
CA ILE A 75 38.19 -15.65 0.42
C ILE A 75 37.81 -16.67 -0.66
N ASP A 76 38.61 -17.73 -0.80
CA ASP A 76 38.32 -18.79 -1.76
C ASP A 76 37.22 -19.73 -1.25
N LEU A 77 36.00 -19.54 -1.77
CA LEU A 77 34.85 -20.41 -1.49
C LEU A 77 34.94 -21.80 -2.14
N SER A 78 35.86 -22.01 -3.09
CA SER A 78 36.03 -23.30 -3.77
C SER A 78 36.82 -24.32 -2.95
N SER A 79 37.57 -23.84 -1.95
CA SER A 79 38.48 -24.64 -1.12
C SER A 79 37.80 -25.37 0.05
N LEU A 80 36.47 -25.32 0.18
CA LEU A 80 35.83 -25.88 1.36
C LEU A 80 35.87 -27.42 1.35
N PRO A 81 36.40 -28.06 2.42
CA PRO A 81 36.24 -29.49 2.61
C PRO A 81 34.76 -29.86 2.70
N ALA A 82 34.41 -31.01 2.09
CA ALA A 82 33.06 -31.50 1.96
C ALA A 82 32.24 -31.37 3.25
N ALA A 83 31.01 -30.88 3.07
CA ALA A 83 29.97 -30.55 4.06
C ALA A 83 30.23 -31.01 5.51
N PRO A 84 30.20 -30.10 6.50
CA PRO A 84 30.17 -30.52 7.89
C PRO A 84 28.93 -31.39 8.13
N SER A 85 29.21 -32.61 8.62
CA SER A 85 28.28 -33.51 9.30
C SER A 85 27.18 -32.72 9.99
N VAL A 86 25.92 -33.05 9.68
CA VAL A 86 24.68 -32.60 10.34
C VAL A 86 24.97 -32.11 11.76
N GLY A 87 25.13 -30.80 11.91
CA GLY A 87 25.36 -30.21 13.22
C GLY A 87 24.17 -30.50 14.13
N PRO A 88 24.36 -30.54 15.46
CA PRO A 88 23.26 -30.70 16.40
C PRO A 88 22.18 -29.66 16.08
N VAL A 89 20.92 -30.14 16.00
CA VAL A 89 19.75 -29.31 15.70
C VAL A 89 19.83 -28.03 16.51
N SER A 90 19.85 -26.88 15.81
CA SER A 90 19.92 -25.58 16.48
C SER A 90 18.85 -25.51 17.57
N ARG A 91 19.25 -25.08 18.77
CA ARG A 91 18.36 -24.94 19.92
C ARG A 91 17.09 -24.14 19.58
N ASP A 92 17.20 -23.19 18.64
CA ASP A 92 16.06 -22.39 18.17
C ASP A 92 15.07 -23.20 17.33
N ALA A 93 15.54 -24.16 16.54
CA ALA A 93 14.66 -25.07 15.80
C ALA A 93 13.88 -25.98 16.77
N GLU A 94 14.53 -26.42 17.85
CA GLU A 94 13.85 -27.19 18.89
C GLU A 94 12.88 -26.34 19.73
N ILE A 95 13.25 -25.10 20.08
CA ILE A 95 12.35 -24.15 20.75
C ILE A 95 11.12 -23.88 19.88
N ASN A 96 11.31 -23.57 18.60
CA ASN A 96 10.22 -23.35 17.66
C ASN A 96 9.31 -24.58 17.56
N LYS A 97 9.90 -25.78 17.45
CA LYS A 97 9.13 -27.02 17.41
C LYS A 97 8.27 -27.19 18.66
N ARG A 98 8.84 -26.97 19.86
CA ARG A 98 8.11 -27.06 21.14
C ARG A 98 7.01 -26.01 21.27
N GLN A 99 7.26 -24.78 20.81
CA GLN A 99 6.23 -23.72 20.78
C GLN A 99 5.06 -24.12 19.87
N TRP A 100 5.34 -24.65 18.68
CA TRP A 100 4.30 -25.12 17.75
C TRP A 100 3.57 -26.39 18.23
N GLU A 101 4.23 -27.28 18.96
CA GLU A 101 3.58 -28.40 19.64
C GLU A 101 2.67 -27.92 20.78
N HIS A 102 3.13 -26.98 21.60
CA HIS A 102 2.33 -26.41 22.68
C HIS A 102 1.08 -25.69 22.15
N LEU A 103 1.22 -24.87 21.10
CA LEU A 103 0.06 -24.21 20.46
C LEU A 103 -0.94 -25.22 19.87
N ARG A 104 -0.46 -26.34 19.30
CA ARG A 104 -1.35 -27.43 18.85
C ARG A 104 -2.06 -28.12 20.00
N SER A 105 -1.37 -28.34 21.12
CA SER A 105 -1.97 -28.89 22.34
C SER A 105 -3.06 -27.98 22.88
N LEU A 106 -2.81 -26.66 22.95
CA LEU A 106 -3.83 -25.68 23.35
C LEU A 106 -5.03 -25.68 22.41
N GLY A 107 -4.78 -25.75 21.10
CA GLY A 107 -5.86 -25.84 20.11
C GLY A 107 -6.71 -27.11 20.26
N ALA A 108 -6.09 -28.25 20.60
CA ALA A 108 -6.81 -29.49 20.88
C ALA A 108 -7.63 -29.41 22.17
N GLU A 109 -7.06 -28.85 23.24
CA GLU A 109 -7.76 -28.61 24.51
C GLU A 109 -8.96 -27.68 24.31
N TRP A 110 -8.81 -26.62 23.51
CA TRP A 110 -9.91 -25.70 23.18
C TRP A 110 -10.98 -26.35 22.32
N ALA A 111 -10.59 -27.25 21.40
CA ALA A 111 -11.54 -27.99 20.58
C ALA A 111 -12.35 -29.01 21.41
N GLU A 112 -11.74 -29.61 22.43
CA GLU A 112 -12.40 -30.57 23.32
C GLU A 112 -13.38 -29.89 24.29
N LYS A 113 -13.07 -28.67 24.73
CA LYS A 113 -13.88 -27.98 25.74
C LYS A 113 -15.21 -27.40 25.22
N ASP A 114 -15.46 -27.38 23.91
CA ASP A 114 -16.67 -26.84 23.24
C ASP A 114 -17.18 -25.49 23.79
N THR A 115 -16.32 -24.76 24.50
CA THR A 115 -16.58 -23.41 24.95
C THR A 115 -16.17 -22.52 23.80
N ALA A 116 -17.15 -22.11 22.99
CA ALA A 116 -16.97 -21.05 22.00
C ALA A 116 -16.13 -19.93 22.65
N PHE A 117 -14.98 -19.64 22.06
CA PHE A 117 -14.04 -18.64 22.58
C PHE A 117 -14.74 -17.27 22.57
N ARG A 118 -15.37 -16.92 23.69
CA ARG A 118 -16.06 -15.65 23.88
C ARG A 118 -15.05 -14.66 24.44
N LEU A 119 -14.59 -13.75 23.58
CA LEU A 119 -13.69 -12.65 23.95
C LEU A 119 -14.29 -11.70 24.99
N VAL A 120 -15.59 -11.81 25.26
CA VAL A 120 -16.32 -10.99 26.23
C VAL A 120 -17.12 -11.91 27.13
N PRO A 121 -16.98 -11.84 28.47
CA PRO A 121 -17.85 -12.56 29.39
C PRO A 121 -19.29 -12.12 29.15
N GLU A 122 -20.22 -13.07 29.15
CA GLU A 122 -21.65 -12.81 28.96
C GLU A 122 -22.17 -12.08 30.21
N ILE A 123 -22.10 -10.75 30.20
CA ILE A 123 -22.68 -9.92 31.25
C ILE A 123 -24.20 -9.97 31.04
N PRO A 124 -24.99 -10.42 32.02
CA PRO A 124 -26.44 -10.41 31.90
C PRO A 124 -26.93 -9.00 31.56
N SER A 125 -27.74 -8.91 30.51
CA SER A 125 -28.11 -7.67 29.79
C SER A 125 -28.79 -6.61 30.66
N THR A 126 -29.14 -6.93 31.90
CA THR A 126 -29.76 -6.02 32.86
C THR A 126 -28.78 -5.08 33.56
N HIS A 127 -27.46 -5.38 33.54
CA HIS A 127 -26.45 -4.56 34.25
C HIS A 127 -25.51 -3.75 33.33
N LEU A 128 -25.56 -4.00 32.02
CA LEU A 128 -24.69 -3.39 31.00
C LEU A 128 -24.91 -1.88 30.84
N ASN A 129 -26.15 -1.39 31.04
CA ASN A 129 -26.48 0.02 30.81
C ASN A 129 -26.02 0.98 31.92
N GLN A 130 -25.81 0.51 33.15
CA GLN A 130 -25.44 1.40 34.26
C GLN A 130 -23.93 1.40 34.59
N SER A 131 -23.23 0.27 34.39
CA SER A 131 -21.82 0.16 34.81
C SER A 131 -20.81 0.31 33.66
N LEU A 132 -21.18 -0.03 32.43
CA LEU A 132 -20.21 -0.12 31.33
C LEU A 132 -20.05 1.20 30.58
N LEU A 133 -21.10 2.01 30.49
CA LEU A 133 -21.03 3.33 29.87
C LEU A 133 -20.06 4.29 30.59
N PRO A 134 -20.02 4.38 31.93
CA PRO A 134 -19.02 5.20 32.62
C PRO A 134 -17.58 4.69 32.40
N SER A 135 -17.39 3.37 32.36
CA SER A 135 -16.07 2.76 32.18
C SER A 135 -15.55 2.93 30.75
N ILE A 136 -16.41 2.76 29.74
CA ILE A 136 -16.08 3.04 28.34
C ILE A 136 -15.82 4.54 28.15
N ARG A 137 -16.63 5.43 28.74
CA ARG A 137 -16.39 6.88 28.71
C ARG A 137 -15.05 7.24 29.34
N SER A 138 -14.70 6.63 30.47
CA SER A 138 -13.41 6.83 31.14
C SER A 138 -12.24 6.33 30.27
N ALA A 139 -12.35 5.14 29.68
CA ALA A 139 -11.31 4.56 28.84
C ALA A 139 -11.11 5.38 27.55
N ILE A 140 -12.19 5.90 26.96
CA ILE A 140 -12.15 6.78 25.80
C ILE A 140 -11.53 8.14 26.18
N ALA A 141 -11.92 8.73 27.30
CA ALA A 141 -11.33 9.98 27.79
C ALA A 141 -9.82 9.83 28.08
N GLU A 142 -9.41 8.70 28.65
CA GLU A 142 -8.00 8.43 28.95
C GLU A 142 -7.18 8.18 27.66
N THR A 143 -7.75 7.50 26.67
CA THR A 143 -7.09 7.34 25.37
C THR A 143 -7.01 8.64 24.58
N LEU A 144 -8.01 9.52 24.68
CA LEU A 144 -7.98 10.89 24.13
C LEU A 144 -6.95 11.79 24.82
N ALA A 145 -6.79 11.66 26.14
CA ALA A 145 -5.78 12.39 26.90
C ALA A 145 -4.35 11.91 26.56
N ARG A 146 -4.15 10.60 26.36
CA ARG A 146 -2.83 10.03 25.96
C ARG A 146 -2.45 10.31 24.52
N THR A 147 -3.41 10.47 23.62
CA THR A 147 -3.14 10.73 22.19
C THR A 147 -2.90 12.20 21.88
N GLY A 148 -3.06 13.11 22.86
CA GLY A 148 -2.84 14.54 22.66
C GLY A 148 -3.78 15.18 21.63
N ALA A 149 -4.85 14.48 21.24
CA ALA A 149 -5.77 14.89 20.17
C ALA A 149 -6.85 15.89 20.66
N ALA A 150 -6.90 16.18 21.96
CA ALA A 150 -7.91 17.07 22.54
C ALA A 150 -7.67 18.57 22.28
N SER A 151 -6.46 18.98 21.86
CA SER A 151 -6.11 20.41 21.75
C SER A 151 -6.30 21.03 20.36
N SER A 152 -6.97 20.39 19.39
CA SER A 152 -7.10 20.96 18.04
C SER A 152 -8.48 20.88 17.38
N LEU A 153 -9.55 20.57 18.12
CA LEU A 153 -10.91 20.47 17.55
C LEU A 153 -11.83 21.68 17.79
N THR A 154 -11.34 22.78 18.36
CA THR A 154 -12.15 24.00 18.58
C THR A 154 -11.72 25.15 17.67
N SER A 155 -12.09 25.13 16.39
CA SER A 155 -12.40 26.36 15.64
C SER A 155 -12.81 26.04 14.21
N SER A 156 -14.13 26.03 13.96
CA SER A 156 -14.80 26.50 12.73
C SER A 156 -16.30 26.20 12.88
N ALA A 157 -16.96 26.94 13.78
CA ALA A 157 -18.42 26.97 13.82
C ALA A 157 -18.88 28.12 12.91
N SER A 158 -19.17 27.80 11.65
CA SER A 158 -19.99 28.67 10.81
C SER A 158 -21.44 28.54 11.26
N GLN A 159 -22.10 29.67 11.42
CA GLN A 159 -23.50 29.81 11.82
C GLN A 159 -24.43 29.12 10.81
N GLN A 160 -24.76 27.85 11.05
CA GLN A 160 -26.02 27.27 10.60
C GLN A 160 -26.88 27.09 11.85
N ALA A 161 -28.05 27.71 11.81
CA ALA A 161 -29.00 27.77 12.91
C ALA A 161 -29.18 26.41 13.58
N GLU A 162 -28.96 26.37 14.89
CA GLU A 162 -29.22 25.22 15.76
C GLU A 162 -30.71 24.86 15.66
N GLN A 163 -31.04 23.88 14.83
CA GLN A 163 -32.28 23.16 15.02
C GLN A 163 -32.05 22.12 16.14
N PRO A 164 -32.91 22.07 17.16
CA PRO A 164 -32.85 21.01 18.15
C PRO A 164 -32.99 19.68 17.42
N MET A 165 -31.95 18.85 17.53
CA MET A 165 -31.93 17.53 16.90
C MET A 165 -32.94 16.65 17.63
N ASP A 166 -33.91 16.11 16.90
CA ASP A 166 -34.97 15.28 17.47
C ASP A 166 -34.39 13.96 18.04
N ASP A 167 -34.99 13.46 19.11
CA ASP A 167 -34.53 12.26 19.85
C ASP A 167 -34.56 11.01 18.94
N GLU A 168 -35.47 10.99 17.97
CA GLU A 168 -35.57 9.97 16.93
C GLU A 168 -34.33 9.95 16.00
N THR A 169 -33.75 11.13 15.72
CA THR A 169 -32.53 11.23 14.89
C THR A 169 -31.31 10.70 15.63
N VAL A 170 -31.22 10.95 16.94
CA VAL A 170 -30.13 10.44 17.78
C VAL A 170 -30.22 8.91 17.90
N GLN A 171 -31.43 8.36 18.07
CA GLN A 171 -31.62 6.90 18.08
C GLN A 171 -31.29 6.25 16.74
N ALA A 172 -31.68 6.87 15.62
CA ALA A 172 -31.33 6.39 14.29
C ALA A 172 -29.81 6.35 14.09
N LEU A 173 -29.10 7.40 14.51
CA LEU A 173 -27.63 7.45 14.46
C LEU A 173 -26.98 6.38 15.34
N LEU A 174 -27.50 6.13 16.55
CA LEU A 174 -27.04 5.07 17.43
C LEU A 174 -27.21 3.67 16.81
N LYS A 175 -28.35 3.44 16.16
CA LYS A 175 -28.64 2.17 15.47
C LYS A 175 -27.72 1.97 14.27
N SER A 176 -27.59 2.96 13.40
CA SER A 176 -26.68 2.90 12.24
C SER A 176 -25.21 2.74 12.66
N ALA A 177 -24.79 3.38 13.76
CA ALA A 177 -23.46 3.19 14.33
C ALA A 177 -23.24 1.74 14.84
N ALA A 178 -24.26 1.14 15.47
CA ALA A 178 -24.20 -0.26 15.91
C ALA A 178 -24.11 -1.24 14.72
N ASP A 179 -24.71 -0.90 13.59
CA ASP A 179 -24.62 -1.65 12.33
C ASP A 179 -23.28 -1.40 11.57
N GLY A 180 -22.38 -0.59 12.13
CA GLY A 180 -21.04 -0.34 11.59
C GLY A 180 -20.93 0.87 10.64
N ASP A 181 -21.94 1.75 10.59
CA ASP A 181 -21.86 2.99 9.81
C ASP A 181 -20.94 4.01 10.48
N MET A 182 -19.79 4.25 9.84
CA MET A 182 -18.79 5.21 10.30
C MET A 182 -19.28 6.67 10.27
N GLN A 183 -20.20 7.04 9.38
CA GLN A 183 -20.73 8.41 9.31
C GLN A 183 -21.68 8.70 10.46
N ALA A 184 -22.42 7.68 10.90
CA ALA A 184 -23.28 7.77 12.07
C ALA A 184 -22.45 7.96 13.35
N LEU A 185 -21.33 7.25 13.48
CA LEU A 185 -20.35 7.44 14.56
C LEU A 185 -19.79 8.86 14.61
N VAL A 186 -19.34 9.39 13.46
CA VAL A 186 -18.79 10.76 13.38
C VAL A 186 -19.85 11.80 13.76
N SER A 187 -21.11 11.59 13.35
CA SER A 187 -22.23 12.47 13.70
C SER A 187 -22.55 12.43 15.19
N LEU A 188 -22.54 11.25 15.82
CA LEU A 188 -22.69 11.10 17.27
C LEU A 188 -21.59 11.83 18.05
N PHE A 189 -20.33 11.76 17.59
CA PHE A 189 -19.24 12.50 18.22
C PHE A 189 -19.43 14.02 18.16
N LYS A 190 -19.99 14.54 17.06
CA LYS A 190 -20.31 15.97 16.94
C LYS A 190 -21.40 16.39 17.93
N VAL A 191 -22.46 15.58 18.07
CA VAL A 191 -23.55 15.83 19.03
C VAL A 191 -23.05 15.76 20.47
N GLN A 192 -22.13 14.84 20.79
CA GLN A 192 -21.53 14.77 22.11
C GLN A 192 -20.70 16.02 22.45
N ALA A 193 -19.96 16.54 21.46
CA ALA A 193 -19.15 17.75 21.64
C ALA A 193 -20.01 18.99 21.90
N THR A 194 -21.17 19.13 21.24
CA THR A 194 -22.10 20.24 21.48
C THR A 194 -22.75 20.16 22.87
N LEU A 195 -23.16 18.97 23.31
CA LEU A 195 -23.72 18.74 24.65
C LEU A 195 -22.72 19.00 25.79
N SER A 196 -21.44 18.73 25.55
CA SER A 196 -20.38 18.91 26.56
C SER A 196 -19.94 20.38 26.70
N GLY A 197 -20.33 21.25 25.77
CA GLY A 197 -19.92 22.66 25.74
C GLY A 197 -20.77 23.62 26.58
N THR A 198 -21.88 23.19 27.18
CA THR A 198 -22.90 24.10 27.76
C THR A 198 -22.78 24.36 29.27
N SER A 199 -21.69 23.96 29.94
CA SER A 199 -21.53 24.18 31.38
C SER A 199 -20.41 25.19 31.68
N ASN A 200 -20.79 26.48 31.85
CA ASN A 200 -20.17 27.60 32.60
C ASN A 200 -20.62 28.95 31.97
N THR A 201 -21.12 30.02 32.60
CA THR A 201 -21.22 30.50 33.99
C THR A 201 -22.24 31.65 34.00
N ALA A 202 -23.25 31.60 34.88
CA ALA A 202 -24.06 32.76 35.27
C ALA A 202 -23.49 33.32 36.58
N ILE A 203 -22.91 34.52 36.53
CA ILE A 203 -22.62 35.32 37.72
C ILE A 203 -23.31 36.68 37.56
N THR A 204 -24.17 36.93 38.53
CA THR A 204 -24.95 38.12 38.84
C THR A 204 -24.13 39.40 38.98
N ASN A 205 -24.68 40.54 38.56
CA ASN A 205 -24.60 41.79 39.31
C ASN A 205 -25.73 42.79 38.94
N PRO A 206 -26.27 43.58 39.91
CA PRO A 206 -27.30 44.60 39.71
C PRO A 206 -26.75 46.06 39.77
N GLY A 207 -27.56 47.02 39.29
CA GLY A 207 -27.42 48.48 39.58
C GLY A 207 -27.31 49.35 38.32
N LEU A 208 -28.42 49.82 37.73
CA LEU A 208 -29.08 51.12 37.94
C LEU A 208 -28.14 52.35 38.03
N THR A 209 -28.08 53.19 36.98
CA THR A 209 -28.46 54.62 37.09
C THR A 209 -28.78 55.25 35.73
N THR A 210 -29.95 55.89 35.70
CA THR A 210 -30.56 56.80 34.74
C THR A 210 -29.77 58.10 34.55
N VAL A 211 -29.62 58.62 33.32
CA VAL A 211 -29.87 60.04 32.97
C VAL A 211 -30.23 60.14 31.48
N GLN A 212 -31.27 60.92 31.22
CA GLN A 212 -32.00 61.19 29.99
C GLN A 212 -31.67 62.62 29.53
N VAL A 213 -31.27 62.85 28.27
CA VAL A 213 -31.48 64.13 27.56
C VAL A 213 -31.56 63.92 26.03
N THR A 214 -32.58 64.49 25.42
CA THR A 214 -32.86 64.72 23.98
C THR A 214 -33.06 66.24 23.79
N PRO A 215 -33.28 66.81 22.59
CA PRO A 215 -32.68 66.61 21.25
C PRO A 215 -32.35 67.95 20.54
N THR A 216 -31.44 67.99 19.56
CA THR A 216 -31.49 69.04 18.49
C THR A 216 -30.69 68.66 17.23
N ALA A 217 -31.37 68.72 16.08
CA ALA A 217 -30.79 68.82 14.73
C ALA A 217 -30.77 70.32 14.31
N PRO A 218 -30.39 70.74 13.08
CA PRO A 218 -29.66 70.07 11.98
C PRO A 218 -28.44 70.90 11.47
N SER A 219 -27.50 70.32 10.71
CA SER A 219 -26.92 71.02 9.53
C SER A 219 -25.95 70.15 8.70
N VAL A 220 -26.32 69.98 7.43
CA VAL A 220 -25.53 69.98 6.18
C VAL A 220 -23.99 69.89 6.30
N SER A 221 -23.38 68.84 5.72
CA SER A 221 -22.47 68.91 4.55
C SER A 221 -21.85 67.56 4.13
N LEU A 222 -21.88 67.29 2.82
CA LEU A 222 -21.05 66.39 1.99
C LEU A 222 -19.60 66.95 1.88
N PRO A 223 -18.61 66.34 1.19
CA PRO A 223 -18.31 64.93 0.83
C PRO A 223 -16.82 64.54 1.11
N THR A 224 -16.47 63.25 1.22
CA THR A 224 -15.26 62.60 0.59
C THR A 224 -15.04 61.17 1.11
N PRO A 225 -14.69 60.19 0.24
CA PRO A 225 -14.16 58.90 0.66
C PRO A 225 -12.63 58.81 0.44
N PRO A 226 -11.88 58.16 1.34
CA PRO A 226 -10.66 57.45 0.97
C PRO A 226 -10.89 55.94 1.03
N THR A 227 -10.90 55.32 -0.15
CA THR A 227 -10.76 53.87 -0.34
C THR A 227 -9.46 53.42 0.32
N THR A 228 -9.57 52.69 1.42
CA THR A 228 -8.45 52.01 2.07
C THR A 228 -8.68 50.51 1.93
N LEU A 229 -7.84 49.86 1.14
CA LEU A 229 -7.72 48.40 1.04
C LEU A 229 -7.06 47.88 2.32
N PRO A 230 -7.62 46.88 3.01
CA PRO A 230 -6.83 46.08 3.93
C PRO A 230 -6.28 44.85 3.20
N ASP A 231 -4.95 44.79 3.10
CA ASP A 231 -4.21 43.55 2.94
C ASP A 231 -4.57 42.61 4.10
N SER A 232 -5.17 41.47 3.78
CA SER A 232 -5.38 40.37 4.71
C SER A 232 -5.34 39.07 3.93
N ASN A 233 -4.12 38.58 3.70
CA ASN A 233 -3.89 37.25 3.19
C ASN A 233 -2.79 36.57 4.00
N SER A 234 -3.01 35.29 4.26
CA SER A 234 -2.14 34.34 4.94
C SER A 234 -2.31 34.28 6.45
N VAL A 235 -3.11 33.31 6.91
CA VAL A 235 -2.76 32.23 7.88
C VAL A 235 -4.07 31.52 8.27
N MET A 236 -4.61 30.63 7.41
CA MET A 236 -5.70 29.70 7.81
C MET A 236 -5.63 28.30 7.16
N SER A 237 -4.56 27.94 6.44
CA SER A 237 -4.52 26.70 5.64
C SER A 237 -4.03 25.43 6.38
N SER A 238 -3.78 25.46 7.69
CA SER A 238 -3.16 24.30 8.36
C SER A 238 -4.12 23.14 8.68
N SER A 239 -5.43 23.36 8.70
CA SER A 239 -6.41 22.33 9.08
C SER A 239 -6.74 21.36 7.93
N SER A 240 -6.79 21.86 6.69
CA SER A 240 -7.10 21.05 5.50
C SER A 240 -6.06 19.97 5.20
N ASP A 241 -4.80 20.24 5.52
CA ASP A 241 -3.68 19.37 5.14
C ASP A 241 -3.71 18.04 5.89
N SER A 242 -4.19 18.04 7.14
CA SER A 242 -4.30 16.82 7.96
C SER A 242 -5.31 15.82 7.39
N ALA A 243 -6.48 16.30 6.96
CA ALA A 243 -7.53 15.47 6.37
C ALA A 243 -7.10 14.88 5.01
N ILE A 244 -6.34 15.66 4.22
CA ILE A 244 -5.79 15.21 2.95
C ILE A 244 -4.77 14.08 3.16
N LEU A 245 -3.90 14.20 4.17
CA LEU A 245 -2.91 13.17 4.49
C LEU A 245 -3.56 11.87 5.02
N LEU A 246 -4.57 11.97 5.89
CA LEU A 246 -5.33 10.82 6.39
C LEU A 246 -6.05 10.08 5.25
N SER A 247 -6.72 10.83 4.36
CA SER A 247 -7.37 10.27 3.17
C SER A 247 -6.39 9.56 2.24
N GLY A 248 -5.20 10.14 2.04
CA GLY A 248 -4.14 9.54 1.24
C GLY A 248 -3.63 8.20 1.79
N ASN A 249 -3.45 8.09 3.11
CA ASN A 249 -3.00 6.85 3.75
C ASN A 249 -4.05 5.72 3.61
N LEU A 250 -5.34 6.04 3.82
CA LEU A 250 -6.42 5.07 3.63
C LEU A 250 -6.49 4.57 2.19
N ALA A 251 -6.30 5.45 1.21
CA ALA A 251 -6.27 5.08 -0.20
C ALA A 251 -5.09 4.16 -0.54
N ILE A 252 -3.90 4.40 0.04
CA ILE A 252 -2.74 3.51 -0.10
C ILE A 252 -3.00 2.14 0.53
N GLU A 253 -3.64 2.08 1.70
CA GLU A 253 -3.99 0.81 2.31
C GLU A 253 -5.04 0.03 1.51
N ALA A 254 -6.06 0.73 0.99
CA ALA A 254 -7.05 0.13 0.10
C ALA A 254 -6.40 -0.43 -1.17
N LEU A 255 -5.41 0.27 -1.74
CA LEU A 255 -4.62 -0.28 -2.85
C LEU A 255 -3.95 -1.58 -2.44
N LYS A 256 -3.31 -1.65 -1.28
CA LYS A 256 -2.55 -2.84 -0.84
C LYS A 256 -3.44 -4.07 -0.60
N LYS A 257 -4.69 -3.87 -0.20
CA LYS A 257 -5.65 -4.97 0.05
C LYS A 257 -6.22 -5.58 -1.25
N ALA A 258 -6.19 -4.84 -2.35
CA ALA A 258 -6.73 -5.30 -3.63
C ALA A 258 -5.71 -6.15 -4.42
N ASP A 259 -5.74 -7.45 -4.19
CA ASP A 259 -4.91 -8.42 -4.94
C ASP A 259 -5.65 -9.03 -6.15
N GLY A 260 -6.98 -8.94 -6.18
CA GLY A 260 -7.84 -9.49 -7.23
C GLY A 260 -7.96 -8.58 -8.46
N LEU A 261 -8.12 -9.20 -9.63
CA LEU A 261 -8.30 -8.49 -10.91
C LEU A 261 -9.57 -7.64 -10.92
N ARG A 262 -10.65 -8.12 -10.30
CA ARG A 262 -11.91 -7.38 -10.11
C ARG A 262 -11.74 -6.13 -9.26
N ASP A 263 -11.04 -6.26 -8.13
CA ASP A 263 -10.81 -5.13 -7.22
C ASP A 263 -9.94 -4.05 -7.88
N VAL A 264 -8.93 -4.48 -8.65
CA VAL A 264 -8.09 -3.56 -9.43
C VAL A 264 -8.90 -2.79 -10.48
N ILE A 265 -9.78 -3.47 -11.22
CA ILE A 265 -10.64 -2.81 -12.20
C ILE A 265 -11.61 -1.83 -11.51
N ARG A 266 -12.18 -2.22 -10.37
CA ARG A 266 -13.03 -1.32 -9.57
C ARG A 266 -12.28 -0.07 -9.12
N GLN A 267 -11.03 -0.20 -8.67
CA GLN A 267 -10.19 0.94 -8.26
C GLN A 267 -9.81 1.86 -9.43
N LEU A 268 -9.64 1.30 -10.63
CA LEU A 268 -9.40 2.08 -11.83
C LEU A 268 -10.65 2.89 -12.21
N GLU A 269 -11.83 2.29 -12.12
CA GLU A 269 -13.11 2.94 -12.41
C GLU A 269 -13.46 4.04 -11.41
N ASN A 270 -13.20 3.80 -10.12
CA ASN A 270 -13.39 4.79 -9.06
C ASN A 270 -12.39 5.97 -9.15
N GLY A 271 -11.40 5.89 -10.05
CA GLY A 271 -10.36 6.90 -10.20
C GLY A 271 -9.35 6.91 -9.06
N ASP A 272 -9.31 5.89 -8.20
CA ASP A 272 -8.39 5.84 -7.05
C ASP A 272 -6.94 5.75 -7.53
N VAL A 273 -6.68 4.96 -8.56
CA VAL A 273 -5.34 4.82 -9.17
C VAL A 273 -4.86 6.16 -9.75
N ALA A 274 -5.74 6.87 -10.45
CA ALA A 274 -5.44 8.19 -11.02
C ALA A 274 -5.18 9.22 -9.91
N ARG A 275 -6.06 9.28 -8.90
CA ARG A 275 -5.93 10.19 -7.75
C ARG A 275 -4.60 9.97 -7.00
N ILE A 276 -4.21 8.72 -6.78
CA ILE A 276 -2.95 8.39 -6.10
C ILE A 276 -1.75 8.71 -6.98
N ARG A 277 -1.85 8.52 -8.30
CA ARG A 277 -0.81 8.99 -9.22
C ARG A 277 -0.69 10.51 -9.22
N ASP A 278 -1.80 11.24 -9.14
CA ASP A 278 -1.80 12.70 -9.06
C ASP A 278 -1.29 13.19 -7.69
N LEU A 279 -1.48 12.44 -6.61
CA LEU A 279 -1.00 12.87 -5.29
C LEU A 279 0.49 12.57 -5.10
N TYR A 280 0.95 11.40 -5.52
CA TYR A 280 2.30 10.90 -5.19
C TYR A 280 3.22 10.75 -6.41
N GLY A 281 2.66 10.60 -7.60
CA GLY A 281 3.42 10.37 -8.82
C GLY A 281 4.21 11.59 -9.31
N PRO A 282 5.17 11.38 -10.23
CA PRO A 282 5.92 12.47 -10.83
C PRO A 282 5.00 13.39 -11.64
N LYS A 283 5.05 14.69 -11.36
CA LYS A 283 4.34 15.73 -12.14
C LYS A 283 5.33 16.48 -13.02
N ARG A 284 4.86 17.01 -14.15
CA ARG A 284 5.70 17.84 -15.03
C ARG A 284 6.24 19.03 -14.24
N GLY A 285 7.57 19.11 -14.10
CA GLY A 285 8.25 20.18 -13.35
C GLY A 285 8.27 20.03 -11.83
N ARG A 286 7.90 18.88 -11.26
CA ARG A 286 8.09 18.57 -9.83
C ARG A 286 8.69 17.19 -9.65
N GLU A 287 9.61 17.07 -8.69
CA GLU A 287 10.13 15.76 -8.28
C GLU A 287 9.00 14.89 -7.70
N ALA A 288 9.11 13.58 -7.86
CA ALA A 288 8.14 12.65 -7.30
C ALA A 288 8.19 12.67 -5.77
N ASN A 289 7.04 12.47 -5.13
CA ASN A 289 6.98 12.33 -3.68
C ASN A 289 7.87 11.14 -3.25
N PRO A 290 8.70 11.24 -2.19
CA PRO A 290 9.52 10.12 -1.71
C PRO A 290 8.73 8.83 -1.49
N LEU A 291 7.45 8.94 -1.08
CA LEU A 291 6.54 7.81 -0.89
C LEU A 291 6.25 7.03 -2.19
N TRP A 292 6.40 7.66 -3.36
CA TRP A 292 6.19 7.02 -4.67
C TRP A 292 7.12 5.82 -4.89
N ASN A 293 8.37 5.96 -4.46
CA ASN A 293 9.38 4.91 -4.57
C ASN A 293 9.38 3.97 -3.36
N GLN A 294 8.71 4.35 -2.27
CA GLN A 294 8.54 3.50 -1.09
C GLN A 294 7.41 2.48 -1.30
N ASN A 295 7.46 1.38 -0.55
CA ASN A 295 6.41 0.35 -0.50
C ASN A 295 5.96 -0.21 -1.85
N ASN A 296 6.79 -0.16 -2.89
CA ASN A 296 6.44 -0.57 -4.26
C ASN A 296 5.18 0.13 -4.81
N LEU A 297 4.87 1.36 -4.35
CA LEU A 297 3.68 2.09 -4.78
C LEU A 297 3.72 2.37 -6.29
N ARG A 298 4.84 2.88 -6.80
CA ARG A 298 5.10 3.06 -8.23
C ARG A 298 4.83 1.80 -9.05
N GLY A 299 5.37 0.67 -8.60
CA GLY A 299 5.22 -0.62 -9.30
C GLY A 299 3.76 -1.06 -9.33
N THR A 300 3.05 -0.91 -8.21
CA THR A 300 1.64 -1.26 -8.07
C THR A 300 0.76 -0.41 -8.97
N ILE A 301 0.92 0.92 -8.96
CA ILE A 301 0.15 1.84 -9.80
C ILE A 301 0.41 1.57 -11.28
N ASN A 302 1.68 1.53 -11.71
CA ASN A 302 2.02 1.27 -13.11
C ASN A 302 1.45 -0.07 -13.62
N ARG A 303 1.45 -1.10 -12.76
CA ARG A 303 0.88 -2.41 -13.06
C ARG A 303 -0.63 -2.33 -13.30
N ARG A 304 -1.36 -1.63 -12.42
CA ARG A 304 -2.81 -1.44 -12.52
C ARG A 304 -3.17 -0.59 -13.73
N GLU A 305 -2.46 0.51 -13.97
CA GLU A 305 -2.64 1.35 -15.16
C GLU A 305 -2.45 0.54 -16.45
N ARG A 306 -1.47 -0.37 -16.49
CA ARG A 306 -1.23 -1.23 -17.64
C ARG A 306 -2.40 -2.20 -17.87
N VAL A 307 -2.93 -2.82 -16.82
CA VAL A 307 -4.13 -3.67 -16.91
C VAL A 307 -5.35 -2.86 -17.36
N GLY A 308 -5.54 -1.66 -16.83
CA GLY A 308 -6.63 -0.77 -17.25
C GLY A 308 -6.51 -0.32 -18.71
N LYS A 309 -5.28 -0.11 -19.20
CA LYS A 309 -5.00 0.18 -20.61
C LYS A 309 -5.42 -1.00 -21.50
N GLU A 310 -5.04 -2.22 -21.14
CA GLU A 310 -5.44 -3.43 -21.87
C GLU A 310 -6.95 -3.62 -21.92
N LEU A 311 -7.64 -3.45 -20.79
CA LEU A 311 -9.09 -3.55 -20.73
C LEU A 311 -9.76 -2.58 -21.71
N ARG A 312 -9.30 -1.32 -21.77
CA ARG A 312 -9.87 -0.31 -22.66
C ARG A 312 -9.51 -0.52 -24.13
N GLU A 313 -8.24 -0.75 -24.42
CA GLU A 313 -7.75 -0.78 -25.81
C GLU A 313 -8.03 -2.12 -26.50
N THR A 314 -7.91 -3.23 -25.78
CA THR A 314 -7.97 -4.58 -26.39
C THR A 314 -9.32 -5.25 -26.22
N PHE A 315 -10.00 -4.99 -25.10
CA PHE A 315 -11.31 -5.56 -24.79
C PHE A 315 -12.44 -4.54 -24.97
N GLY A 316 -12.14 -3.33 -25.46
CA GLY A 316 -13.16 -2.29 -25.67
C GLY A 316 -13.88 -1.83 -24.40
N GLY A 317 -13.30 -2.10 -23.22
CA GLY A 317 -13.96 -1.86 -21.94
C GLY A 317 -14.91 -2.96 -21.48
N ASP A 318 -15.06 -4.06 -22.22
CA ASP A 318 -15.86 -5.21 -21.82
C ASP A 318 -15.17 -6.00 -20.70
N LYS A 319 -15.67 -5.80 -19.48
CA LYS A 319 -15.13 -6.42 -18.26
C LYS A 319 -15.42 -7.91 -18.23
N GLU A 320 -16.57 -8.35 -18.74
CA GLU A 320 -16.99 -9.75 -18.67
C GLU A 320 -16.11 -10.58 -19.58
N LYS A 321 -15.93 -10.15 -20.84
CA LYS A 321 -15.00 -10.78 -21.77
C LYS A 321 -13.57 -10.80 -21.23
N PHE A 322 -13.15 -9.72 -20.56
CA PHE A 322 -11.83 -9.66 -19.91
C PHE A 322 -11.69 -10.69 -18.79
N PHE A 323 -12.69 -10.80 -17.89
CA PHE A 323 -12.65 -11.77 -16.79
C PHE A 323 -12.74 -13.21 -17.29
N GLU A 324 -13.59 -13.48 -18.27
CA GLU A 324 -13.71 -14.80 -18.90
C GLU A 324 -12.36 -15.23 -19.49
N PHE A 325 -11.70 -14.36 -20.25
CA PHE A 325 -10.40 -14.67 -20.86
C PHE A 325 -9.29 -15.01 -19.84
N PHE A 326 -9.28 -14.33 -18.69
CA PHE A 326 -8.30 -14.52 -17.62
C PHE A 326 -8.75 -15.50 -16.52
N THR A 327 -9.88 -16.17 -16.69
CA THR A 327 -10.29 -17.26 -15.81
C THR A 327 -9.44 -18.49 -16.10
N ILE A 328 -8.85 -19.07 -15.06
CA ILE A 328 -8.03 -20.29 -15.20
C ILE A 328 -8.99 -21.48 -15.34
N PRO A 329 -8.90 -22.27 -16.42
CA PRO A 329 -9.73 -23.48 -16.57
C PRO A 329 -9.39 -24.47 -15.45
N ASP A 330 -10.38 -25.22 -14.99
CA ASP A 330 -10.22 -26.12 -13.84
C ASP A 330 -9.17 -27.23 -14.08
N ASP A 331 -8.94 -27.60 -15.35
CA ASP A 331 -7.97 -28.63 -15.75
C ASP A 331 -6.50 -28.19 -15.64
N GLU A 332 -6.22 -26.87 -15.74
CA GLU A 332 -4.85 -26.33 -15.62
C GLU A 332 -4.41 -26.13 -14.17
N GLN A 333 -5.26 -26.48 -13.20
CA GLN A 333 -4.92 -26.28 -11.82
C GLN A 333 -3.73 -27.17 -11.42
N PRO A 334 -2.64 -26.60 -10.90
CA PRO A 334 -1.66 -27.42 -10.20
C PRO A 334 -2.39 -28.10 -9.05
N ALA A 335 -2.41 -29.44 -9.06
CA ALA A 335 -3.02 -30.24 -8.02
C ALA A 335 -2.62 -29.63 -6.66
N PRO A 336 -3.59 -29.31 -5.78
CA PRO A 336 -3.35 -28.50 -4.60
C PRO A 336 -2.25 -29.15 -3.77
N ALA A 337 -1.03 -28.60 -3.86
CA ALA A 337 0.14 -29.13 -3.21
C ALA A 337 0.02 -28.88 -1.70
N GLY A 338 -0.67 -29.78 -1.01
CA GLY A 338 -0.74 -29.87 0.44
C GLY A 338 -1.49 -28.72 1.15
N LYS A 339 -2.48 -29.10 1.96
CA LYS A 339 -3.15 -28.28 3.00
C LYS A 339 -4.14 -27.20 2.52
N LYS A 340 -5.39 -27.64 2.39
CA LYS A 340 -6.64 -26.97 2.81
C LYS A 340 -6.66 -25.42 2.69
N ARG A 341 -6.64 -24.88 1.48
CA ARG A 341 -7.28 -23.57 1.23
C ARG A 341 -8.80 -23.76 1.12
N LYS A 342 -9.46 -24.14 2.23
CA LYS A 342 -10.91 -24.40 2.27
C LYS A 342 -11.79 -23.15 2.18
N ASN A 343 -11.20 -21.94 2.23
CA ASN A 343 -11.95 -20.68 2.25
C ASN A 343 -11.67 -19.75 1.07
N ALA A 344 -11.06 -20.23 -0.02
CA ALA A 344 -11.16 -19.50 -1.28
C ALA A 344 -12.62 -19.64 -1.73
N LYS A 345 -13.47 -18.69 -1.31
CA LYS A 345 -14.83 -18.53 -1.81
C LYS A 345 -14.80 -18.75 -3.31
N LEU A 346 -15.80 -19.47 -3.80
CA LEU A 346 -16.06 -19.82 -5.20
C LEU A 346 -16.24 -18.58 -6.13
N GLY A 347 -15.70 -17.42 -5.77
CA GLY A 347 -15.53 -16.28 -6.64
C GLY A 347 -14.34 -16.55 -7.54
N GLU A 348 -14.65 -16.94 -8.76
CA GLU A 348 -13.84 -16.90 -9.99
C GLU A 348 -12.33 -16.86 -9.82
N ARG A 349 -11.72 -17.97 -10.21
CA ARG A 349 -10.27 -18.21 -10.21
C ARG A 349 -9.61 -17.40 -11.34
N LEU A 350 -9.56 -16.10 -11.17
CA LEU A 350 -8.91 -15.18 -12.09
C LEU A 350 -7.39 -15.27 -11.92
N ARG A 351 -6.66 -15.18 -13.03
CA ARG A 351 -5.19 -15.05 -13.00
C ARG A 351 -4.80 -13.83 -12.14
N PRO A 352 -3.78 -13.94 -11.26
CA PRO A 352 -3.32 -12.83 -10.45
C PRO A 352 -2.94 -11.61 -11.31
N VAL A 353 -3.32 -10.41 -10.87
CA VAL A 353 -3.06 -9.13 -11.55
C VAL A 353 -1.59 -8.98 -11.94
N ARG A 354 -0.69 -9.44 -11.08
CA ARG A 354 0.75 -9.44 -11.31
C ARG A 354 1.13 -10.19 -12.59
N LEU A 355 0.62 -11.41 -12.77
CA LEU A 355 0.96 -12.24 -13.92
C LEU A 355 0.40 -11.63 -15.21
N VAL A 356 -0.85 -11.17 -15.18
CA VAL A 356 -1.48 -10.51 -16.33
C VAL A 356 -0.67 -9.30 -16.78
N ALA A 357 -0.28 -8.44 -15.84
CA ALA A 357 0.44 -7.21 -16.16
C ALA A 357 1.90 -7.43 -16.60
N GLU A 358 2.54 -8.49 -16.11
CA GLU A 358 3.88 -8.91 -16.52
C GLU A 358 3.85 -9.61 -17.89
N ALA A 359 2.77 -10.31 -18.23
CA ALA A 359 2.59 -10.95 -19.53
C ALA A 359 2.41 -9.97 -20.71
N ILE A 360 1.87 -8.76 -20.49
CA ILE A 360 1.63 -7.75 -21.54
C ILE A 360 2.86 -7.50 -22.43
N PRO A 361 4.04 -7.11 -21.89
CA PRO A 361 5.23 -6.90 -22.73
C PRO A 361 5.76 -8.18 -23.38
N HIS A 362 5.45 -9.37 -22.85
CA HIS A 362 5.81 -10.65 -23.48
C HIS A 362 4.90 -10.93 -24.67
N CYS A 363 3.59 -10.77 -24.49
CA CYS A 363 2.59 -10.84 -25.55
C CYS A 363 2.95 -9.93 -26.73
N GLU A 364 3.29 -8.66 -26.48
CA GLU A 364 3.68 -7.73 -27.55
C GLU A 364 4.96 -8.17 -28.28
N ARG A 365 5.96 -8.66 -27.54
CA ARG A 365 7.21 -9.17 -28.14
C ARG A 365 6.97 -10.39 -29.01
N ASP A 366 6.17 -11.35 -28.53
CA ASP A 366 5.88 -12.60 -29.23
C ASP A 366 5.02 -12.36 -30.46
N LEU A 367 4.05 -11.43 -30.39
CA LEU A 367 3.27 -11.03 -31.55
C LEU A 367 4.13 -10.32 -32.60
N ASN A 368 5.05 -9.44 -32.19
CA ASN A 368 5.99 -8.80 -33.11
C ASN A 368 6.93 -9.82 -33.76
N ALA A 369 7.38 -10.84 -33.01
CA ALA A 369 8.14 -11.95 -33.56
C ALA A 369 7.30 -12.79 -34.54
N ALA A 370 6.04 -13.06 -34.21
CA ALA A 370 5.12 -13.79 -35.08
C ALA A 370 4.82 -13.04 -36.38
N LYS A 371 4.69 -11.71 -36.34
CA LYS A 371 4.55 -10.86 -37.54
C LYS A 371 5.77 -10.94 -38.47
N GLY A 372 6.94 -11.32 -37.95
CA GLY A 372 8.15 -11.61 -38.74
C GLY A 372 8.17 -12.98 -39.42
N SER A 373 7.15 -13.81 -39.24
CA SER A 373 7.03 -15.11 -39.89
C SER A 373 6.83 -14.95 -41.41
N PRO A 374 7.45 -15.81 -42.25
CA PRO A 374 7.33 -15.72 -43.71
C PRO A 374 5.87 -15.86 -44.20
N GLU A 375 4.98 -16.43 -43.40
CA GLU A 375 3.55 -16.55 -43.73
C GLU A 375 2.80 -15.20 -43.79
N TYR A 376 3.35 -14.15 -43.17
CA TYR A 376 2.78 -12.79 -43.19
C TYR A 376 3.63 -11.81 -43.99
N GLN A 377 4.66 -12.29 -44.69
CA GLN A 377 5.54 -11.45 -45.48
C GLN A 377 5.20 -11.55 -46.98
N HIS A 378 5.17 -10.41 -47.65
CA HIS A 378 5.11 -10.31 -49.10
C HIS A 378 6.29 -9.47 -49.58
N ASN A 379 7.16 -10.05 -50.41
CA ASN A 379 8.42 -9.43 -50.86
C ASN A 379 9.35 -8.98 -49.71
N GLY A 380 9.32 -9.71 -48.59
CA GLY A 380 10.14 -9.41 -47.40
C GLY A 380 9.57 -8.33 -46.48
N GLU A 381 8.43 -7.74 -46.82
CA GLU A 381 7.73 -6.75 -45.98
C GLU A 381 6.50 -7.38 -45.31
N PHE A 382 6.20 -6.95 -44.09
CA PHE A 382 5.00 -7.39 -43.36
C PHE A 382 3.74 -6.86 -44.05
N LEU A 383 2.84 -7.76 -44.43
CA LEU A 383 1.58 -7.42 -45.07
C LEU A 383 0.42 -7.53 -44.07
N GLU A 384 -0.09 -6.39 -43.60
CA GLU A 384 -1.15 -6.30 -42.59
C GLU A 384 -2.43 -7.04 -43.00
N GLU A 385 -2.78 -7.03 -44.29
CA GLU A 385 -3.95 -7.74 -44.82
C GLU A 385 -3.92 -9.26 -44.57
N LEU A 386 -2.74 -9.90 -44.67
CA LEU A 386 -2.61 -11.34 -44.40
C LEU A 386 -2.76 -11.64 -42.91
N TRP A 387 -2.22 -10.76 -42.07
CA TRP A 387 -2.36 -10.86 -40.63
C TRP A 387 -3.83 -10.70 -40.21
N GLU A 388 -4.50 -9.64 -40.66
CA GLU A 388 -5.90 -9.39 -40.38
C GLU A 388 -6.78 -10.53 -40.89
N ARG A 389 -6.56 -11.00 -42.12
CA ARG A 389 -7.34 -12.11 -42.71
C ARG A 389 -7.24 -13.40 -41.90
N LYS A 390 -6.07 -13.70 -41.33
CA LYS A 390 -5.89 -14.92 -40.52
C LYS A 390 -6.51 -14.77 -39.12
N TRP A 391 -6.48 -13.57 -38.55
CA TRP A 391 -6.85 -13.30 -37.17
C TRP A 391 -8.12 -12.43 -37.04
N VAL A 392 -9.01 -12.46 -38.03
CA VAL A 392 -10.24 -11.64 -38.05
C VAL A 392 -11.06 -11.86 -36.78
N GLY A 393 -11.40 -10.76 -36.10
CA GLY A 393 -12.24 -10.77 -34.90
C GLY A 393 -11.55 -11.25 -33.63
N MET A 394 -10.26 -11.62 -33.70
CA MET A 394 -9.48 -12.01 -32.53
C MET A 394 -8.71 -10.80 -31.98
N ASN A 395 -8.73 -10.64 -30.66
CA ASN A 395 -7.90 -9.67 -29.98
C ASN A 395 -6.45 -10.17 -29.85
N LYS A 396 -5.51 -9.29 -29.51
CA LYS A 396 -4.08 -9.64 -29.46
C LYS A 396 -3.75 -10.78 -28.46
N TRP A 397 -4.51 -10.90 -27.36
CA TRP A 397 -4.32 -11.98 -26.39
C TRP A 397 -4.84 -13.32 -26.91
N GLU A 398 -5.99 -13.31 -27.59
CA GLU A 398 -6.55 -14.49 -28.26
C GLU A 398 -5.59 -14.98 -29.36
N ILE A 399 -4.98 -14.07 -30.12
CA ILE A 399 -3.94 -14.41 -31.10
C ILE A 399 -2.71 -15.00 -30.40
N TRP A 400 -2.22 -14.39 -29.32
CA TRP A 400 -1.05 -14.87 -28.57
C TRP A 400 -1.25 -16.28 -27.99
N ARG A 401 -2.47 -16.57 -27.52
CA ARG A 401 -2.90 -17.92 -27.11
C ARG A 401 -2.95 -18.87 -28.31
N ALA A 402 -3.55 -18.46 -29.43
CA ALA A 402 -3.70 -19.29 -30.62
C ALA A 402 -2.36 -19.68 -31.29
N ILE A 403 -1.33 -18.81 -31.22
CA ILE A 403 0.02 -19.15 -31.67
C ILE A 403 0.78 -20.08 -30.70
N GLY A 404 0.20 -20.43 -29.56
CA GLY A 404 0.80 -21.32 -28.57
C GLY A 404 2.01 -20.71 -27.86
N LYS A 405 2.09 -19.38 -27.77
CA LYS A 405 3.18 -18.66 -27.09
C LYS A 405 2.77 -18.04 -25.76
N GLU A 406 1.52 -18.23 -25.33
CA GLU A 406 1.04 -17.73 -24.05
C GLU A 406 1.85 -18.33 -22.90
N ASP A 407 2.69 -17.49 -22.30
CA ASP A 407 3.51 -17.84 -21.13
C ASP A 407 3.38 -16.76 -20.06
N TYR A 408 3.03 -17.19 -18.85
CA TYR A 408 2.96 -16.33 -17.69
C TYR A 408 4.21 -16.55 -16.85
N PRO A 409 5.02 -15.51 -16.59
CA PRO A 409 6.26 -15.67 -15.86
C PRO A 409 6.00 -16.28 -14.48
N ARG A 410 6.47 -17.51 -14.28
CA ARG A 410 6.44 -18.19 -12.98
C ARG A 410 7.51 -17.53 -12.10
N ASN A 411 7.09 -16.99 -10.95
CA ASN A 411 8.01 -16.42 -9.96
C ASN A 411 8.83 -17.49 -9.25
#